data_AF-A0A6C0DS00-F1
#
_entry.id   AF-A0A6C0DS00-F1
#
_cell.length_a   1.000
_cell.length_b   1.000
_cell.length_c   1.000
_cell.angle_alpha   90.00
_cell.angle_beta   90.00
_cell.angle_gamma   90.00
#
_symmetry.space_group_name_H-M   'P 1'
#
loop_
_entity.id
_entity.type
_entity.pdbx_description
1 polymer ?
#
loop_
_entity_poly.entity_id
_entity_poly.type
_entity_poly.pdbx_seq_one_letter_code
_entity_poly.pdbx_strand_id
1 'polypeptide(L)'
;MSASGKKTICGYDWNDVYSALFRSIGNGDMNRAQRWAAELLCSETGVSRLEAVLLAAWGEHVGAAQAKWPAVWHAQIATLRSEFIRAGGDSRTFRNNPTIRNKIAECVGYLVVSAKRPRPAMPKQTDIYKEADVIKARLAGGGASHDQVSTGRVWDTREDAPTMRTLGNELESAIRTGQATRALFWIVWILTLDGQKTHPVIKERAPATCTGKTRKSLCWYILALLDDMAVNGLDLHNSVHQTIELTKTVWMRLGSRYRKDLLGTIVVLLCERVRSGPIEVRLPHETIDTKPVRAAIEDIDSIYEELARDIKTVPTVVPGTGTAAAAEPVTTAASALKIQRAAKKAEKEAKAARANMSNTKMEQTYKTMRQLYGMDDED
;
A
#
# COMPACT_ATOMS: atom_id res chain seq x y z
N MET A 1 -21.76 21.01 -8.82
CA MET A 1 -21.53 19.68 -8.23
C MET A 1 -20.76 19.89 -6.93
N SER A 2 -21.41 19.70 -5.80
CA SER A 2 -20.85 19.89 -4.46
C SER A 2 -21.27 18.69 -3.62
N ALA A 3 -20.34 17.80 -3.31
CA ALA A 3 -20.37 16.93 -2.15
C ALA A 3 -18.92 16.52 -1.86
N SER A 4 -18.48 16.70 -0.62
CA SER A 4 -17.10 16.64 -0.15
C SER A 4 -16.25 15.53 -0.78
N GLY A 5 -14.97 15.81 -1.08
CA GLY A 5 -13.96 14.82 -1.50
C GLY A 5 -13.67 13.67 -0.50
N LYS A 6 -14.57 13.46 0.47
CA LYS A 6 -14.56 12.41 1.47
C LYS A 6 -15.54 11.27 1.17
N LYS A 7 -16.46 11.41 0.22
CA LYS A 7 -17.46 10.38 -0.13
C LYS A 7 -17.36 9.93 -1.60
N THR A 8 -17.83 8.72 -1.88
CA THR A 8 -17.96 8.17 -3.23
C THR A 8 -19.24 8.66 -3.91
N ILE A 9 -19.47 8.24 -5.16
CA ILE A 9 -20.65 8.66 -5.92
C ILE A 9 -21.98 8.22 -5.31
N CYS A 10 -22.03 7.05 -4.65
CA CYS A 10 -23.19 6.59 -3.88
C CYS A 10 -23.18 7.10 -2.42
N GLY A 11 -22.30 8.04 -2.06
CA GLY A 11 -22.27 8.65 -0.73
C GLY A 11 -21.56 7.83 0.36
N TYR A 12 -20.89 6.73 0.01
CA TYR A 12 -20.14 5.92 0.96
C TYR A 12 -18.81 6.56 1.38
N ASP A 13 -18.28 6.19 2.55
CA ASP A 13 -16.92 6.58 2.91
C ASP A 13 -15.89 5.86 2.02
N TRP A 14 -14.86 6.58 1.58
CA TRP A 14 -13.80 6.00 0.76
C TRP A 14 -13.10 4.82 1.46
N ASN A 15 -12.89 4.89 2.77
CA ASN A 15 -12.21 3.82 3.50
C ASN A 15 -13.09 2.57 3.63
N ASP A 16 -14.42 2.76 3.69
CA ASP A 16 -15.39 1.67 3.75
C ASP A 16 -15.43 0.93 2.41
N VAL A 17 -15.53 1.66 1.29
CA VAL A 17 -15.50 1.08 -0.06
C VAL A 17 -14.16 0.38 -0.33
N TYR A 18 -13.04 1.00 0.04
CA TYR A 18 -11.72 0.39 -0.05
C TYR A 18 -11.65 -0.94 0.73
N SER A 19 -12.08 -0.91 2.00
CA SER A 19 -12.02 -2.08 2.87
C SER A 19 -12.97 -3.18 2.42
N ALA A 20 -14.16 -2.82 1.90
CA ALA A 20 -15.13 -3.75 1.40
C ALA A 20 -14.65 -4.44 0.12
N LEU A 21 -14.06 -3.71 -0.82
CA LEU A 21 -13.41 -4.28 -2.00
C LEU A 21 -12.29 -5.24 -1.61
N PHE A 22 -11.37 -4.78 -0.75
CA PHE A 22 -10.23 -5.56 -0.29
C PHE A 22 -10.66 -6.90 0.34
N ARG A 23 -11.64 -6.87 1.26
CA ARG A 23 -12.19 -8.07 1.90
C ARG A 23 -12.94 -8.97 0.91
N SER A 24 -13.72 -8.40 -0.01
CA SER A 24 -14.48 -9.17 -1.00
C SER A 24 -13.54 -9.99 -1.90
N ILE A 25 -12.43 -9.38 -2.33
CA ILE A 25 -11.37 -10.10 -3.06
C ILE A 25 -10.78 -11.22 -2.20
N GLY A 26 -10.40 -10.94 -0.96
CA GLY A 26 -9.84 -11.95 -0.05
C GLY A 26 -10.77 -13.15 0.20
N ASN A 27 -12.08 -12.89 0.29
CA ASN A 27 -13.11 -13.90 0.51
C ASN A 27 -13.56 -14.65 -0.75
N GLY A 28 -13.11 -14.23 -1.94
CA GLY A 28 -13.58 -14.81 -3.21
C GLY A 28 -15.01 -14.41 -3.57
N ASP A 29 -15.53 -13.30 -3.05
CA ASP A 29 -16.88 -12.79 -3.33
C ASP A 29 -16.88 -11.92 -4.60
N MET A 30 -17.16 -12.56 -5.74
CA MET A 30 -17.12 -11.92 -7.06
C MET A 30 -18.06 -10.72 -7.15
N ASN A 31 -19.34 -10.90 -6.86
CA ASN A 31 -20.36 -9.86 -7.06
C ASN A 31 -20.07 -8.63 -6.21
N ARG A 32 -19.70 -8.82 -4.92
CA ARG A 32 -19.34 -7.67 -4.07
C ARG A 32 -18.04 -7.01 -4.53
N ALA A 33 -17.03 -7.78 -4.93
CA ALA A 33 -15.79 -7.21 -5.43
C ALA A 33 -16.04 -6.34 -6.68
N GLN A 34 -16.85 -6.82 -7.63
CA GLN A 34 -17.21 -6.04 -8.81
C GLN A 34 -18.01 -4.79 -8.47
N ARG A 35 -18.99 -4.90 -7.56
CA ARG A 35 -19.79 -3.74 -7.08
C ARG A 35 -18.92 -2.63 -6.49
N TRP A 36 -17.96 -2.97 -5.65
CA TRP A 36 -17.08 -1.97 -5.03
C TRP A 36 -16.00 -1.45 -5.99
N ALA A 37 -15.54 -2.27 -6.94
CA ALA A 37 -14.66 -1.79 -8.01
C ALA A 37 -15.38 -0.80 -8.94
N ALA A 38 -16.63 -1.08 -9.31
CA ALA A 38 -17.48 -0.17 -10.08
C ALA A 38 -17.74 1.15 -9.33
N GLU A 39 -17.98 1.10 -8.00
CA GLU A 39 -18.11 2.28 -7.15
C GLU A 39 -16.88 3.20 -7.23
N LEU A 40 -15.68 2.61 -7.13
CA LEU A 40 -14.42 3.35 -7.25
C LEU A 40 -14.22 3.89 -8.67
N LEU A 41 -14.49 3.10 -9.72
CA LEU A 41 -14.35 3.57 -11.10
C LEU A 41 -15.28 4.75 -11.41
N CYS A 42 -16.52 4.70 -10.93
CA CYS A 42 -17.55 5.70 -11.19
C CYS A 42 -17.34 7.01 -10.44
N SER A 43 -16.48 7.02 -9.42
CA SER A 43 -16.21 8.17 -8.56
C SER A 43 -15.03 8.99 -9.08
N GLU A 44 -15.12 10.33 -9.05
CA GLU A 44 -14.20 11.28 -9.70
C GLU A 44 -12.70 11.06 -9.38
N THR A 45 -12.36 10.68 -8.14
CA THR A 45 -10.97 10.41 -7.72
C THR A 45 -10.70 8.93 -7.44
N GLY A 46 -11.63 8.05 -7.82
CA GLY A 46 -11.63 6.66 -7.39
C GLY A 46 -10.76 5.74 -8.26
N VAL A 47 -10.51 6.07 -9.53
CA VAL A 47 -9.62 5.27 -10.41
C VAL A 47 -8.23 5.10 -9.80
N SER A 48 -7.62 6.21 -9.37
CA SER A 48 -6.33 6.20 -8.67
C SER A 48 -6.34 5.31 -7.42
N ARG A 49 -7.45 5.30 -6.66
CA ARG A 49 -7.59 4.43 -5.48
C ARG A 49 -7.79 2.97 -5.86
N LEU A 50 -8.49 2.71 -6.96
CA LEU A 50 -8.67 1.38 -7.56
C LEU A 50 -7.31 0.79 -7.97
N GLU A 51 -6.43 1.58 -8.59
CA GLU A 51 -5.05 1.15 -8.91
C GLU A 51 -4.32 0.60 -7.68
N ALA A 52 -4.39 1.35 -6.56
CA ALA A 52 -3.68 1.02 -5.33
C ALA A 52 -4.33 -0.12 -4.53
N VAL A 53 -5.66 -0.18 -4.45
CA VAL A 53 -6.37 -1.23 -3.68
C VAL A 53 -6.21 -2.60 -4.34
N LEU A 54 -6.25 -2.69 -5.66
CA LEU A 54 -6.09 -3.97 -6.35
C LEU A 54 -4.66 -4.51 -6.19
N LEU A 55 -3.64 -3.64 -6.27
CA LEU A 55 -2.27 -4.05 -5.97
C LEU A 55 -2.11 -4.49 -4.51
N ALA A 56 -2.69 -3.75 -3.56
CA ALA A 56 -2.64 -4.11 -2.15
C ALA A 56 -3.36 -5.45 -1.88
N ALA A 57 -4.53 -5.67 -2.47
CA ALA A 57 -5.29 -6.92 -2.35
C ALA A 57 -4.53 -8.11 -2.97
N TRP A 58 -3.88 -7.89 -4.12
CA TRP A 58 -2.95 -8.88 -4.68
C TRP A 58 -1.85 -9.21 -3.68
N GLY A 59 -1.16 -8.20 -3.13
CA GLY A 59 -0.02 -8.40 -2.22
C GLY A 59 -0.39 -9.17 -0.94
N GLU A 60 -1.55 -8.90 -0.36
CA GLU A 60 -2.02 -9.52 0.89
C GLU A 60 -2.64 -10.91 0.67
N HIS A 61 -3.48 -11.07 -0.36
CA HIS A 61 -4.33 -12.25 -0.49
C HIS A 61 -3.85 -13.26 -1.53
N VAL A 62 -3.14 -12.82 -2.58
CA VAL A 62 -2.81 -13.66 -3.74
C VAL A 62 -1.31 -13.91 -3.84
N GLY A 63 -0.51 -12.84 -3.85
CA GLY A 63 0.95 -12.89 -3.86
C GLY A 63 1.52 -13.82 -4.93
N ALA A 64 2.33 -14.78 -4.48
CA ALA A 64 3.01 -15.74 -5.35
C ALA A 64 2.09 -16.65 -6.16
N ALA A 65 0.82 -16.83 -5.75
CA ALA A 65 -0.13 -17.64 -6.51
C ALA A 65 -0.44 -17.06 -7.90
N GLN A 66 -0.32 -15.75 -8.07
CA GLN A 66 -0.42 -15.06 -9.37
C GLN A 66 0.63 -13.97 -9.49
N ALA A 67 1.91 -14.36 -9.53
CA ALA A 67 3.02 -13.41 -9.63
C ALA A 67 2.99 -12.54 -10.91
N LYS A 68 2.30 -12.98 -11.97
CA LYS A 68 2.17 -12.23 -13.24
C LYS A 68 1.06 -11.18 -13.23
N TRP A 69 0.11 -11.25 -12.30
CA TRP A 69 -1.05 -10.34 -12.27
C TRP A 69 -0.65 -8.86 -12.20
N PRO A 70 0.36 -8.42 -11.41
CA PRO A 70 0.77 -7.02 -11.39
C PRO A 70 1.20 -6.48 -12.76
N ALA A 71 1.86 -7.30 -13.59
CA ALA A 71 2.25 -6.90 -14.94
C ALA A 71 1.03 -6.69 -15.85
N VAL A 72 0.03 -7.59 -15.76
CA VAL A 72 -1.25 -7.43 -16.46
C VAL A 72 -1.95 -6.15 -16.00
N TRP A 73 -2.04 -5.93 -14.69
CA TRP A 73 -2.67 -4.73 -14.14
C TRP A 73 -1.96 -3.46 -14.56
N HIS A 74 -0.62 -3.46 -14.56
CA HIS A 74 0.18 -2.33 -15.02
C HIS A 74 -0.13 -1.95 -16.48
N ALA A 75 -0.23 -2.95 -17.37
CA ALA A 75 -0.60 -2.73 -18.77
C ALA A 75 -2.05 -2.19 -18.90
N GLN A 76 -2.98 -2.68 -18.07
CA GLN A 76 -4.35 -2.16 -18.07
C GLN A 76 -4.41 -0.72 -17.58
N ILE A 77 -3.63 -0.31 -16.57
CA ILE A 77 -3.57 1.08 -16.10
C ILE A 77 -3.19 2.04 -17.22
N ALA A 78 -2.19 1.69 -18.04
CA ALA A 78 -1.83 2.51 -19.21
C ALA A 78 -3.02 2.67 -20.17
N THR A 79 -3.73 1.56 -20.43
CA THR A 79 -4.95 1.58 -21.26
C THR A 79 -6.05 2.45 -20.65
N LEU A 80 -6.33 2.33 -19.35
CA LEU A 80 -7.31 3.15 -18.65
C LEU A 80 -7.00 4.63 -18.77
N ARG A 81 -5.72 5.02 -18.64
CA ARG A 81 -5.28 6.42 -18.77
C ARG A 81 -5.46 6.94 -20.20
N SER A 82 -5.09 6.16 -21.21
CA SER A 82 -5.30 6.52 -22.62
C SER A 82 -6.79 6.72 -22.94
N GLU A 83 -7.65 5.85 -22.41
CA GLU A 83 -9.09 5.93 -22.59
C GLU A 83 -9.72 7.13 -21.86
N PHE A 84 -9.22 7.48 -20.68
CA PHE A 84 -9.63 8.69 -19.98
C PHE A 84 -9.28 9.96 -20.76
N ILE A 85 -8.09 10.01 -21.36
CA ILE A 85 -7.68 11.11 -22.25
C ILE A 85 -8.58 11.16 -23.50
N ARG A 86 -8.87 9.99 -24.11
CA ARG A 86 -9.75 9.89 -25.28
C ARG A 86 -11.18 10.35 -24.99
N ALA A 87 -11.66 10.16 -23.75
CA ALA A 87 -12.92 10.68 -23.27
C ALA A 87 -12.89 12.20 -22.98
N GLY A 88 -11.80 12.91 -23.30
CA GLY A 88 -11.64 14.34 -23.02
C GLY A 88 -11.53 14.67 -21.52
N GLY A 89 -11.17 13.69 -20.70
CA GLY A 89 -11.20 13.81 -19.24
C GLY A 89 -12.61 13.77 -18.64
N ASP A 90 -13.66 13.49 -19.44
CA ASP A 90 -15.01 13.33 -18.92
C ASP A 90 -15.18 11.97 -18.21
N SER A 91 -15.35 12.04 -16.89
CA SER A 91 -15.56 10.86 -16.03
C SER A 91 -16.82 10.08 -16.40
N ARG A 92 -17.86 10.75 -16.93
CA ARG A 92 -19.12 10.09 -17.31
C ARG A 92 -18.93 9.25 -18.57
N THR A 93 -18.32 9.81 -19.61
CA THR A 93 -18.00 9.08 -20.85
C THR A 93 -17.05 7.92 -20.55
N PHE A 94 -16.02 8.17 -19.73
CA PHE A 94 -15.04 7.15 -19.34
C PHE A 94 -15.66 5.93 -18.66
N ARG A 95 -16.48 6.13 -17.60
CA ARG A 95 -17.09 5.02 -16.85
C ARG A 95 -18.20 4.29 -17.60
N ASN A 96 -18.77 4.92 -18.64
CA ASN A 96 -19.81 4.34 -19.49
C ASN A 96 -19.25 3.57 -20.68
N ASN A 97 -17.93 3.56 -20.87
CA ASN A 97 -17.30 2.77 -21.92
C ASN A 97 -17.29 1.28 -21.52
N PRO A 98 -17.98 0.38 -22.27
CA PRO A 98 -18.03 -1.05 -21.96
C PRO A 98 -16.65 -1.70 -21.91
N THR A 99 -15.72 -1.24 -22.75
CA THR A 99 -14.33 -1.74 -22.76
C THR A 99 -13.65 -1.52 -21.42
N ILE A 100 -13.90 -0.37 -20.78
CA ILE A 100 -13.34 -0.05 -19.47
C ILE A 100 -13.97 -0.93 -18.39
N ARG A 101 -15.30 -1.06 -18.40
CA ARG A 101 -16.03 -1.90 -17.43
C ARG A 101 -15.54 -3.35 -17.49
N ASN A 102 -15.42 -3.91 -18.69
CA ASN A 102 -14.96 -5.27 -18.93
C ASN A 102 -13.52 -5.47 -18.44
N LYS A 103 -12.62 -4.51 -18.68
CA LYS A 103 -11.23 -4.59 -18.21
C LYS A 103 -11.12 -4.57 -16.69
N ILE A 104 -11.91 -3.72 -16.03
CA ILE A 104 -11.97 -3.70 -14.56
C ILE A 104 -12.54 -5.01 -14.05
N ALA A 105 -13.64 -5.47 -14.64
CA ALA A 105 -14.29 -6.71 -14.26
C ALA A 105 -13.36 -7.91 -14.38
N GLU A 106 -12.63 -7.98 -15.49
CA GLU A 106 -11.62 -8.98 -15.74
C GLU A 106 -10.51 -8.95 -14.67
N CYS A 107 -9.89 -7.79 -14.41
CA CYS A 107 -8.77 -7.67 -13.47
C CYS A 107 -9.17 -8.02 -12.03
N VAL A 108 -10.34 -7.56 -11.59
CA VAL A 108 -10.91 -7.88 -10.28
C VAL A 108 -11.25 -9.37 -10.21
N GLY A 109 -11.88 -9.89 -11.27
CA GLY A 109 -12.28 -11.28 -11.37
C GLY A 109 -11.10 -12.23 -11.19
N TYR A 110 -9.95 -11.95 -11.83
CA TYR A 110 -8.75 -12.74 -11.63
C TYR A 110 -8.30 -12.78 -10.18
N LEU A 111 -8.26 -11.65 -9.47
CA LEU A 111 -7.88 -11.66 -8.05
C LEU A 111 -8.85 -12.47 -7.19
N VAL A 112 -10.14 -12.41 -7.49
CA VAL A 112 -11.20 -13.15 -6.80
C VAL A 112 -11.04 -14.66 -7.00
N VAL A 113 -10.84 -15.13 -8.23
CA VAL A 113 -10.74 -16.58 -8.53
C VAL A 113 -9.36 -17.18 -8.23
N SER A 114 -8.34 -16.34 -8.11
CA SER A 114 -6.97 -16.82 -7.85
C SER A 114 -6.88 -17.55 -6.53
N ALA A 115 -6.02 -18.58 -6.48
CA ALA A 115 -5.66 -19.24 -5.24
C ALA A 115 -5.15 -18.20 -4.22
N LYS A 116 -5.67 -18.26 -3.01
CA LYS A 116 -5.32 -17.34 -1.94
C LYS A 116 -4.06 -17.87 -1.26
N ARG A 117 -2.94 -17.16 -1.44
CA ARG A 117 -1.63 -17.52 -0.88
C ARG A 117 -1.04 -16.29 -0.17
N PRO A 118 -1.53 -15.98 1.04
CA PRO A 118 -0.97 -14.89 1.81
C PRO A 118 0.51 -15.16 2.09
N ARG A 119 1.32 -14.12 2.00
CA ARG A 119 2.73 -14.20 2.38
C ARG A 119 2.89 -14.50 3.88
N PRO A 120 4.06 -15.00 4.33
CA PRO A 120 4.38 -15.07 5.74
C PRO A 120 4.19 -13.70 6.44
N ALA A 121 3.76 -13.74 7.69
CA ALA A 121 3.56 -12.54 8.49
C ALA A 121 4.86 -11.74 8.60
N MET A 122 4.78 -10.41 8.48
CA MET A 122 5.95 -9.57 8.73
C MET A 122 6.31 -9.65 10.22
N PRO A 123 7.60 -9.73 10.57
CA PRO A 123 8.04 -9.53 11.94
C PRO A 123 7.49 -8.22 12.52
N LYS A 124 7.15 -8.22 13.81
CA LYS A 124 6.75 -6.99 14.50
C LYS A 124 8.01 -6.21 14.84
N GLN A 125 7.87 -4.90 14.92
CA GLN A 125 8.97 -4.00 15.30
C GLN A 125 9.54 -4.36 16.69
N THR A 126 8.72 -4.88 17.60
CA THR A 126 9.16 -5.38 18.91
C THR A 126 10.11 -6.57 18.81
N ASP A 127 9.94 -7.42 17.79
CA ASP A 127 10.76 -8.62 17.61
C ASP A 127 12.15 -8.20 17.10
N ILE A 128 12.18 -7.22 16.18
CA ILE A 128 13.40 -6.57 15.68
C ILE A 128 14.24 -6.01 16.83
N TYR A 129 13.62 -5.29 17.78
CA TYR A 129 14.35 -4.69 18.90
C TYR A 129 14.92 -5.72 19.88
N LYS A 130 14.23 -6.85 20.09
CA LYS A 130 14.73 -7.93 20.96
C LYS A 130 16.00 -8.57 20.40
N GLU A 131 16.08 -8.72 19.08
CA GLU A 131 17.24 -9.31 18.41
C GLU A 131 18.33 -8.27 18.13
N ALA A 132 18.10 -7.00 18.47
CA ALA A 132 18.92 -5.93 17.94
C ALA A 132 20.37 -5.95 18.44
N ASP A 133 20.56 -6.22 19.71
CA ASP A 133 21.89 -6.23 20.32
C ASP A 133 22.70 -7.44 19.86
N VAL A 134 22.05 -8.60 19.72
CA VAL A 134 22.66 -9.83 19.17
C VAL A 134 23.14 -9.59 17.74
N ILE A 135 22.31 -8.94 16.92
CA ILE A 135 22.65 -8.66 15.52
C ILE A 135 23.77 -7.62 15.42
N LYS A 136 23.73 -6.55 16.23
CA LYS A 136 24.82 -5.56 16.27
C LYS A 136 26.13 -6.21 16.67
N ALA A 137 26.13 -7.04 17.72
CA ALA A 137 27.30 -7.78 18.16
C ALA A 137 27.83 -8.70 17.05
N ARG A 138 26.93 -9.42 16.34
CA ARG A 138 27.30 -10.26 15.20
C ARG A 138 27.95 -9.46 14.07
N LEU A 139 27.36 -8.31 13.71
CA LEU A 139 27.88 -7.45 12.65
C LEU A 139 29.22 -6.82 13.03
N ALA A 140 29.41 -6.41 14.29
CA ALA A 140 30.67 -5.87 14.79
C ALA A 140 31.77 -6.95 14.90
N GLY A 141 31.41 -8.18 15.24
CA GLY A 141 32.31 -9.33 15.34
C GLY A 141 32.71 -9.97 14.00
N GLY A 142 32.49 -9.30 12.86
CA GLY A 142 32.84 -9.81 11.54
C GLY A 142 31.87 -10.85 10.96
N GLY A 143 30.74 -11.12 11.62
CA GLY A 143 29.67 -12.02 11.15
C GLY A 143 28.69 -11.36 10.17
N ALA A 144 29.13 -10.33 9.45
CA ALA A 144 28.36 -9.71 8.40
C ALA A 144 28.44 -10.53 7.11
N SER A 145 27.36 -10.54 6.33
CA SER A 145 27.34 -11.18 5.02
C SER A 145 28.36 -10.54 4.10
N HIS A 146 29.00 -11.36 3.27
CA HIS A 146 29.92 -10.90 2.23
C HIS A 146 29.25 -9.89 1.29
N ASP A 147 30.08 -9.10 0.61
CA ASP A 147 29.60 -8.13 -0.38
C ASP A 147 28.74 -8.80 -1.44
N GLN A 148 27.56 -8.23 -1.63
CA GLN A 148 26.59 -8.72 -2.60
C GLN A 148 26.55 -7.83 -3.83
N VAL A 149 26.33 -8.46 -4.98
CA VAL A 149 26.50 -7.83 -6.29
C VAL A 149 25.47 -6.72 -6.52
N SER A 150 24.19 -6.95 -6.21
CA SER A 150 23.14 -5.95 -6.41
C SER A 150 23.29 -4.79 -5.45
N THR A 151 23.65 -5.08 -4.20
CA THR A 151 23.96 -4.08 -3.18
C THR A 151 25.11 -3.18 -3.62
N GLY A 152 26.19 -3.75 -4.18
CA GLY A 152 27.32 -2.98 -4.71
C GLY A 152 26.96 -2.05 -5.87
N ARG A 153 25.96 -2.40 -6.69
CA ARG A 153 25.47 -1.53 -7.79
C ARG A 153 24.52 -0.44 -7.31
N VAL A 154 23.72 -0.72 -6.29
CA VAL A 154 22.67 0.20 -5.81
C VAL A 154 23.19 1.18 -4.75
N TRP A 155 24.14 0.77 -3.93
CA TRP A 155 24.75 1.59 -2.88
C TRP A 155 25.77 2.58 -3.47
N ASP A 156 25.62 3.85 -3.13
CA ASP A 156 26.48 4.95 -3.55
C ASP A 156 27.36 5.38 -2.37
N THR A 157 28.68 5.14 -2.47
CA THR A 157 29.64 5.45 -1.39
C THR A 157 29.67 6.94 -1.02
N ARG A 158 29.26 7.84 -1.91
CA ARG A 158 29.30 9.29 -1.67
C ARG A 158 28.04 9.81 -0.99
N GLU A 159 26.91 9.17 -1.24
CA GLU A 159 25.59 9.70 -0.87
C GLU A 159 24.83 8.82 0.14
N ASP A 160 25.13 7.51 0.21
CA ASP A 160 24.51 6.60 1.15
C ASP A 160 25.41 6.33 2.37
N ALA A 161 24.78 6.20 3.53
CA ALA A 161 25.48 5.81 4.74
C ALA A 161 26.11 4.40 4.58
N PRO A 162 27.32 4.15 5.12
CA PRO A 162 27.95 2.83 5.08
C PRO A 162 27.09 1.70 5.65
N THR A 163 26.28 2.00 6.68
CA THR A 163 25.31 1.06 7.26
C THR A 163 24.35 0.48 6.22
N MET A 164 23.98 1.25 5.19
CA MET A 164 23.07 0.78 4.16
C MET A 164 23.68 -0.33 3.31
N ARG A 165 25.00 -0.30 3.05
CA ARG A 165 25.71 -1.40 2.38
C ARG A 165 25.60 -2.69 3.19
N THR A 166 25.87 -2.64 4.49
CA THR A 166 25.79 -3.81 5.36
C THR A 166 24.38 -4.40 5.39
N LEU A 167 23.36 -3.55 5.55
CA LEU A 167 21.96 -3.98 5.57
C LEU A 167 21.48 -4.50 4.21
N GLY A 168 21.94 -3.89 3.11
CA GLY A 168 21.69 -4.36 1.75
C GLY A 168 22.29 -5.75 1.51
N ASN A 169 23.55 -5.95 1.89
CA ASN A 169 24.25 -7.23 1.77
C ASN A 169 23.52 -8.35 2.55
N GLU A 170 23.08 -8.05 3.77
CA GLU A 170 22.33 -9.00 4.59
C GLU A 170 20.96 -9.37 4.00
N LEU A 171 20.23 -8.38 3.47
CA LEU A 171 18.95 -8.59 2.81
C LEU A 171 19.12 -9.42 1.53
N GLU A 172 20.04 -9.02 0.65
CA GLU A 172 20.30 -9.72 -0.61
C GLU A 172 20.80 -11.14 -0.37
N SER A 173 21.70 -11.36 0.60
CA SER A 173 22.17 -12.69 1.01
C SER A 173 21.01 -13.58 1.47
N ALA A 174 20.11 -13.04 2.31
CA ALA A 174 18.93 -13.78 2.76
C ALA A 174 17.99 -14.15 1.59
N ILE A 175 17.81 -13.25 0.62
CA ILE A 175 16.99 -13.52 -0.57
C ILE A 175 17.64 -14.59 -1.46
N ARG A 176 18.94 -14.48 -1.76
CA ARG A 176 19.67 -15.42 -2.62
C ARG A 176 19.69 -16.84 -2.06
N THR A 177 19.75 -16.95 -0.73
CA THR A 177 19.67 -18.22 0.00
C THR A 177 18.24 -18.72 0.24
N GLY A 178 17.22 -18.01 -0.25
CA GLY A 178 15.81 -18.42 -0.12
C GLY A 178 15.24 -18.30 1.29
N GLN A 179 15.92 -17.59 2.21
CA GLN A 179 15.52 -17.44 3.61
C GLN A 179 14.49 -16.31 3.76
N ALA A 180 13.25 -16.55 3.33
CA ALA A 180 12.19 -15.53 3.33
C ALA A 180 12.00 -14.87 4.70
N THR A 181 11.92 -15.62 5.79
CA THR A 181 11.76 -15.05 7.15
C THR A 181 12.88 -14.09 7.53
N ARG A 182 14.13 -14.45 7.21
CA ARG A 182 15.31 -13.61 7.45
C ARG A 182 15.31 -12.37 6.55
N ALA A 183 14.90 -12.50 5.29
CA ALA A 183 14.78 -11.36 4.39
C ALA A 183 13.68 -10.39 4.85
N LEU A 184 12.53 -10.91 5.29
CA LEU A 184 11.45 -10.09 5.86
C LEU A 184 11.90 -9.36 7.13
N PHE A 185 12.69 -10.01 7.99
CA PHE A 185 13.32 -9.37 9.14
C PHE A 185 14.12 -8.14 8.73
N TRP A 186 15.00 -8.25 7.73
CA TRP A 186 15.83 -7.14 7.28
C TRP A 186 15.02 -5.99 6.68
N ILE A 187 13.94 -6.28 5.95
CA ILE A 187 13.00 -5.23 5.52
C ILE A 187 12.45 -4.48 6.72
N VAL A 188 11.91 -5.19 7.72
CA VAL A 188 11.31 -4.52 8.89
C VAL A 188 12.37 -3.73 9.66
N TRP A 189 13.59 -4.26 9.77
CA TRP A 189 14.70 -3.55 10.40
C TRP A 189 15.01 -2.23 9.68
N ILE A 190 15.23 -2.26 8.35
CA ILE A 190 15.53 -1.07 7.57
C ILE A 190 14.38 -0.05 7.69
N LEU A 191 13.13 -0.49 7.57
CA LEU A 191 11.96 0.40 7.73
C LEU A 191 11.83 0.95 9.16
N THR A 192 12.29 0.22 10.16
CA THR A 192 12.33 0.68 11.55
C THR A 192 13.35 1.81 11.73
N LEU A 193 14.48 1.76 11.02
CA LEU A 193 15.46 2.86 11.00
C LEU A 193 14.89 4.11 10.33
N ASP A 194 14.08 3.97 9.26
CA ASP A 194 13.43 5.08 8.55
C ASP A 194 12.50 5.91 9.46
N GLY A 195 11.91 5.25 10.47
CA GLY A 195 11.03 5.90 11.46
C GLY A 195 11.75 6.63 12.59
N GLN A 196 13.09 6.54 12.67
CA GLN A 196 13.88 7.15 13.75
C GLN A 196 14.19 8.63 13.47
N LYS A 197 14.42 9.41 14.54
CA LYS A 197 14.83 10.82 14.42
C LYS A 197 16.12 10.95 13.62
N THR A 198 17.07 10.09 13.91
CA THR A 198 18.32 9.89 13.17
C THR A 198 18.18 8.64 12.33
N HIS A 199 17.96 8.80 11.03
CA HIS A 199 17.96 7.68 10.08
C HIS A 199 19.21 7.75 9.20
N PRO A 200 19.71 6.61 8.70
CA PRO A 200 20.79 6.58 7.73
C PRO A 200 20.53 7.50 6.55
N VAL A 201 21.54 8.30 6.18
CA VAL A 201 21.48 9.14 4.98
C VAL A 201 21.44 8.23 3.76
N ILE A 202 20.58 8.57 2.78
CA ILE A 202 20.54 7.90 1.49
C ILE A 202 20.47 8.89 0.33
N LYS A 203 21.00 8.47 -0.80
CA LYS A 203 20.74 9.04 -2.12
C LYS A 203 19.26 9.07 -2.42
N GLU A 204 18.84 10.17 -3.04
CA GLU A 204 17.47 10.39 -3.45
C GLU A 204 17.11 9.50 -4.64
N ARG A 205 16.17 8.57 -4.43
CA ARG A 205 15.79 7.53 -5.42
C ARG A 205 14.32 7.56 -5.82
N ALA A 206 13.51 8.38 -5.15
CA ALA A 206 12.09 8.41 -5.41
C ALA A 206 11.77 8.99 -6.81
N PRO A 207 10.66 8.55 -7.43
CA PRO A 207 10.16 9.17 -8.65
C PRO A 207 9.98 10.68 -8.48
N ALA A 208 10.14 11.44 -9.57
CA ALA A 208 10.01 12.89 -9.56
C ALA A 208 8.66 13.40 -9.03
N THR A 209 7.61 12.57 -9.13
CA THR A 209 6.27 12.85 -8.60
C THR A 209 6.20 12.83 -7.08
N CYS A 210 7.18 12.26 -6.38
CA CYS A 210 7.28 12.30 -4.93
C CYS A 210 7.97 13.59 -4.49
N THR A 211 7.48 14.21 -3.41
CA THR A 211 7.99 15.49 -2.91
C THR A 211 8.45 15.41 -1.46
N GLY A 212 9.38 16.29 -1.10
CA GLY A 212 9.85 16.48 0.28
C GLY A 212 10.54 15.26 0.89
N LYS A 213 10.33 15.06 2.20
CA LYS A 213 10.99 14.02 3.01
C LYS A 213 10.80 12.60 2.47
N THR A 214 9.70 12.35 1.76
CA THR A 214 9.40 11.02 1.20
C THR A 214 10.41 10.59 0.14
N ARG A 215 11.14 11.54 -0.48
CA ARG A 215 12.12 11.22 -1.52
C ARG A 215 13.38 10.53 -0.99
N LYS A 216 13.67 10.70 0.30
CA LYS A 216 14.80 10.10 1.03
C LYS A 216 14.39 8.99 1.98
N SER A 217 13.19 8.42 1.80
CA SER A 217 12.78 7.24 2.59
C SER A 217 13.61 6.01 2.23
N LEU A 218 14.03 5.25 3.24
CA LEU A 218 14.76 3.99 3.06
C LEU A 218 13.97 2.95 2.24
N CYS A 219 12.65 3.11 2.11
CA CYS A 219 11.84 2.30 1.21
C CYS A 219 12.35 2.32 -0.24
N TRP A 220 12.87 3.47 -0.72
CA TRP A 220 13.34 3.60 -2.10
C TRP A 220 14.69 2.92 -2.30
N TYR A 221 15.53 2.86 -1.27
CA TYR A 221 16.74 2.06 -1.29
C TYR A 221 16.39 0.56 -1.39
N ILE A 222 15.42 0.09 -0.58
CA ILE A 222 14.94 -1.30 -0.65
C ILE A 222 14.39 -1.58 -2.06
N LEU A 223 13.50 -0.73 -2.59
CA LEU A 223 12.94 -0.94 -3.94
C LEU A 223 14.03 -0.99 -5.01
N ALA A 224 15.01 -0.09 -4.99
CA ALA A 224 16.10 -0.09 -5.95
C ALA A 224 16.95 -1.37 -5.86
N LEU A 225 17.20 -1.88 -4.64
CA LEU A 225 17.89 -3.15 -4.43
C LEU A 225 17.10 -4.33 -5.00
N LEU A 226 15.81 -4.43 -4.67
CA LEU A 226 14.95 -5.50 -5.18
C LEU A 226 14.78 -5.44 -6.71
N ASP A 227 14.80 -4.24 -7.28
CA ASP A 227 14.72 -4.00 -8.72
C ASP A 227 15.98 -4.47 -9.45
N ASP A 228 17.17 -4.10 -8.92
CA ASP A 228 18.43 -4.60 -9.46
C ASP A 228 18.53 -6.13 -9.34
N MET A 229 18.05 -6.71 -8.23
CA MET A 229 17.97 -8.17 -8.10
C MET A 229 17.01 -8.81 -9.11
N ALA A 230 15.92 -8.14 -9.48
CA ALA A 230 14.96 -8.66 -10.44
C ALA A 230 15.47 -8.59 -11.89
N VAL A 231 16.26 -7.55 -12.22
CA VAL A 231 16.75 -7.28 -13.58
C VAL A 231 18.13 -7.90 -13.84
N ASN A 232 19.05 -7.76 -12.87
CA ASN A 232 20.46 -8.11 -12.98
C ASN A 232 20.85 -9.28 -12.04
N GLY A 233 19.85 -10.00 -11.51
CA GLY A 233 20.03 -11.17 -10.65
C GLY A 233 20.48 -12.42 -11.40
N LEU A 234 20.59 -13.54 -10.68
CA LEU A 234 20.90 -14.84 -11.29
C LEU A 234 19.75 -15.34 -12.18
N ASP A 235 18.53 -15.04 -11.77
CA ASP A 235 17.31 -15.38 -12.49
C ASP A 235 16.63 -14.07 -12.94
N LEU A 236 16.23 -13.98 -14.22
CA LEU A 236 15.48 -12.83 -14.71
C LEU A 236 14.05 -12.90 -14.15
N HIS A 237 13.68 -11.91 -13.33
CA HIS A 237 12.36 -11.84 -12.71
C HIS A 237 11.52 -10.70 -13.29
N ASN A 238 11.18 -10.79 -14.58
CA ASN A 238 10.35 -9.79 -15.27
C ASN A 238 9.05 -9.45 -14.51
N SER A 239 8.38 -10.45 -13.90
CA SER A 239 7.16 -10.20 -13.14
C SER A 239 7.42 -9.38 -11.87
N VAL A 240 8.56 -9.58 -11.22
CA VAL A 240 8.97 -8.84 -10.02
C VAL A 240 9.33 -7.41 -10.40
N HIS A 241 10.11 -7.20 -11.47
CA HIS A 241 10.41 -5.87 -12.00
C HIS A 241 9.13 -5.08 -12.32
N GLN A 242 8.18 -5.70 -13.04
CA GLN A 242 6.89 -5.05 -13.35
C GLN A 242 6.06 -4.76 -12.08
N THR A 243 6.13 -5.63 -11.07
CA THR A 243 5.48 -5.37 -9.77
C THR A 243 6.11 -4.16 -9.08
N ILE A 244 7.43 -4.00 -9.16
CA ILE A 244 8.16 -2.86 -8.61
C ILE A 244 7.79 -1.57 -9.35
N GLU A 245 7.77 -1.57 -10.68
CA GLU A 245 7.36 -0.41 -11.49
C GLU A 245 5.92 0.03 -11.19
N LEU A 246 5.00 -0.94 -11.10
CA LEU A 246 3.64 -0.67 -10.69
C LEU A 246 3.58 -0.11 -9.26
N THR A 247 4.36 -0.68 -8.33
CA THR A 247 4.45 -0.21 -6.94
C THR A 247 4.94 1.24 -6.87
N LYS A 248 5.96 1.61 -7.66
CA LYS A 248 6.44 2.99 -7.81
C LYS A 248 5.33 3.91 -8.31
N THR A 249 4.56 3.46 -9.31
CA THR A 249 3.45 4.21 -9.93
C THR A 249 2.31 4.52 -8.94
N VAL A 250 1.97 3.58 -8.05
CA VAL A 250 0.88 3.74 -7.08
C VAL A 250 1.35 4.12 -5.67
N TRP A 251 2.66 4.33 -5.48
CA TRP A 251 3.30 4.47 -4.17
C TRP A 251 2.60 5.46 -3.24
N MET A 252 2.36 6.68 -3.74
CA MET A 252 1.75 7.76 -2.97
C MET A 252 0.32 7.47 -2.52
N ARG A 253 -0.36 6.54 -3.22
CA ARG A 253 -1.76 6.15 -2.95
C ARG A 253 -1.85 4.94 -2.02
N LEU A 254 -0.77 4.17 -1.90
CA LEU A 254 -0.67 3.08 -0.93
C LEU A 254 -0.48 3.65 0.48
N GLY A 255 -1.19 3.09 1.46
CA GLY A 255 -0.93 3.35 2.88
C GLY A 255 0.40 2.74 3.32
N SER A 256 0.99 3.24 4.42
CA SER A 256 2.27 2.75 4.95
C SER A 256 2.28 1.24 5.23
N ARG A 257 1.18 0.71 5.77
CA ARG A 257 0.96 -0.73 5.96
C ARG A 257 1.10 -1.49 4.64
N TYR A 258 0.33 -1.11 3.62
CA TYR A 258 0.33 -1.81 2.33
C TYR A 258 1.66 -1.67 1.58
N ARG A 259 2.38 -0.56 1.72
CA ARG A 259 3.75 -0.43 1.19
C ARG A 259 4.68 -1.46 1.82
N LYS A 260 4.67 -1.58 3.14
CA LYS A 260 5.45 -2.60 3.88
C LYS A 260 5.05 -4.01 3.44
N ASP A 261 3.75 -4.26 3.33
CA ASP A 261 3.22 -5.58 2.98
C ASP A 261 3.60 -5.97 1.54
N LEU A 262 3.58 -5.02 0.59
CA LEU A 262 4.02 -5.23 -0.79
C LEU A 262 5.52 -5.48 -0.89
N LEU A 263 6.36 -4.73 -0.15
CA LEU A 263 7.79 -5.01 -0.09
C LEU A 263 8.06 -6.44 0.41
N GLY A 264 7.30 -6.87 1.42
CA GLY A 264 7.34 -8.26 1.91
C GLY A 264 6.96 -9.26 0.84
N THR A 265 5.89 -9.02 0.08
CA THR A 265 5.47 -9.91 -1.01
C THR A 265 6.53 -10.00 -2.11
N ILE A 266 7.12 -8.87 -2.52
CA ILE A 266 8.20 -8.82 -3.51
C ILE A 266 9.41 -9.66 -3.05
N VAL A 267 9.80 -9.56 -1.78
CA VAL A 267 10.87 -10.39 -1.21
C VAL A 267 10.53 -11.86 -1.24
N VAL A 268 9.30 -12.25 -0.91
CA VAL A 268 8.88 -13.65 -0.98
C VAL A 268 8.95 -14.18 -2.41
N LEU A 269 8.51 -13.38 -3.41
CA LEU A 269 8.64 -13.76 -4.82
C LEU A 269 10.09 -14.01 -5.24
N LEU A 270 11.02 -13.17 -4.79
CA LEU A 270 12.44 -13.33 -5.06
C LEU A 270 13.03 -14.55 -4.32
N CYS A 271 12.65 -14.78 -3.06
CA CYS A 271 13.13 -15.92 -2.27
C CYS A 271 12.63 -17.26 -2.84
N GLU A 272 11.38 -17.32 -3.29
CA GLU A 272 10.79 -18.50 -3.93
C GLU A 272 11.32 -18.72 -5.36
N ARG A 273 12.16 -17.80 -5.86
CA ARG A 273 12.68 -17.78 -7.24
C ARG A 273 11.58 -18.03 -8.25
N VAL A 274 10.46 -17.31 -8.08
CA VAL A 274 9.31 -17.47 -8.96
C VAL A 274 9.76 -17.19 -10.39
N ARG A 275 9.89 -18.27 -11.17
CA ARG A 275 10.42 -18.20 -12.53
C ARG A 275 9.48 -17.34 -13.34
N SER A 276 9.99 -16.20 -13.78
CA SER A 276 9.40 -15.53 -14.92
C SER A 276 9.83 -16.35 -16.13
N GLY A 277 9.03 -17.33 -16.53
CA GLY A 277 9.04 -17.70 -17.95
C GLY A 277 8.85 -16.41 -18.77
N PRO A 278 9.21 -16.39 -20.07
CA PRO A 278 8.82 -15.28 -20.93
C PRO A 278 7.36 -14.95 -20.64
N ILE A 279 7.04 -13.66 -20.58
CA ILE A 279 5.64 -13.23 -20.51
C ILE A 279 5.04 -13.62 -21.87
N GLU A 280 4.79 -14.92 -22.07
CA GLU A 280 3.58 -15.32 -22.72
C GLU A 280 2.52 -14.59 -21.92
N VAL A 281 2.04 -13.47 -22.47
CA VAL A 281 0.76 -12.90 -22.13
C VAL A 281 -0.23 -13.97 -22.54
N ARG A 282 -0.24 -15.06 -21.78
CA ARG A 282 -1.27 -16.06 -21.85
C ARG A 282 -2.48 -15.29 -21.44
N LEU A 283 -3.37 -15.11 -22.40
CA LEU A 283 -4.62 -14.44 -22.15
C LEU A 283 -5.23 -15.19 -20.96
N PRO A 284 -5.59 -14.51 -19.88
CA PRO A 284 -5.76 -15.19 -18.60
C PRO A 284 -6.92 -16.23 -18.53
N HIS A 285 -7.60 -16.49 -19.65
CA HIS A 285 -8.36 -17.72 -19.94
C HIS A 285 -7.56 -19.01 -20.12
N GLU A 286 -6.24 -18.92 -20.25
CA GLU A 286 -5.35 -20.06 -20.44
C GLU A 286 -4.70 -20.53 -19.13
N THR A 287 -4.92 -19.84 -18.00
CA THR A 287 -4.20 -20.11 -16.74
C THR A 287 -5.10 -20.34 -15.52
N ILE A 288 -6.38 -19.96 -15.57
CA ILE A 288 -7.36 -20.14 -14.48
C ILE A 288 -8.71 -20.53 -15.11
N ASP A 289 -9.59 -21.21 -14.35
CA ASP A 289 -10.99 -21.33 -14.74
C ASP A 289 -11.58 -19.93 -14.94
N THR A 290 -11.79 -19.58 -16.20
CA THR A 290 -12.31 -18.27 -16.59
C THR A 290 -13.81 -18.26 -16.71
N LYS A 291 -14.51 -19.37 -16.49
CA LYS A 291 -15.97 -19.36 -16.50
C LYS A 291 -16.53 -18.33 -15.50
N PRO A 292 -16.06 -18.25 -14.24
CA PRO A 292 -16.57 -17.23 -13.31
C PRO A 292 -16.21 -15.80 -13.73
N VAL A 293 -15.04 -15.60 -14.36
CA VAL A 293 -14.59 -14.28 -14.84
C VAL A 293 -15.41 -13.83 -16.04
N ARG A 294 -15.67 -14.73 -17.01
CA ARG A 294 -16.53 -14.46 -18.17
C ARG A 294 -17.96 -14.16 -17.75
N ALA A 295 -18.51 -14.97 -16.84
CA ALA A 295 -19.84 -14.71 -16.28
C ALA A 295 -19.91 -13.33 -15.59
N ALA A 296 -18.87 -12.94 -14.84
CA ALA A 296 -18.80 -11.62 -14.22
C ALA A 296 -18.67 -10.47 -15.24
N ILE A 297 -18.03 -10.69 -16.38
CA ILE A 297 -17.97 -9.72 -17.48
C ILE A 297 -19.32 -9.61 -18.18
N GLU A 298 -20.02 -10.73 -18.39
CA GLU A 298 -21.36 -10.76 -19.00
C GLU A 298 -22.41 -10.07 -18.10
N ASP A 299 -22.29 -10.22 -16.78
CA ASP A 299 -23.20 -9.61 -15.79
C ASP A 299 -22.80 -8.19 -15.36
N ILE A 300 -21.68 -7.64 -15.89
CA ILE A 300 -21.14 -6.38 -15.38
C ILE A 300 -22.12 -5.22 -15.51
N ASP A 301 -22.93 -5.17 -16.57
CA ASP A 301 -23.88 -4.08 -16.77
C ASP A 301 -24.98 -4.05 -15.70
N SER A 302 -25.38 -5.22 -15.18
CA SER A 302 -26.35 -5.32 -14.07
C SER A 302 -25.86 -4.60 -12.82
N ILE A 303 -24.55 -4.71 -12.53
CA ILE A 303 -23.89 -4.02 -11.41
C ILE A 303 -23.90 -2.51 -11.61
N TYR A 304 -23.71 -2.02 -12.84
CA TYR A 304 -23.76 -0.58 -13.13
C TYR A 304 -25.19 -0.04 -13.10
N GLU A 305 -26.20 -0.85 -13.44
CA GLU A 305 -27.61 -0.51 -13.29
C GLU A 305 -28.02 -0.40 -11.82
N GLU A 306 -27.56 -1.32 -10.97
CA GLU A 306 -27.69 -1.22 -9.50
C GLU A 306 -27.05 0.07 -8.98
N LEU A 307 -25.81 0.34 -9.36
CA LEU A 307 -25.10 1.55 -8.95
C LEU A 307 -25.84 2.82 -9.42
N ALA A 308 -26.39 2.83 -10.63
CA ALA A 308 -27.19 3.93 -11.15
C ALA A 308 -28.49 4.15 -10.37
N ARG A 309 -29.10 3.08 -9.84
CA ARG A 309 -30.25 3.17 -8.92
C ARG A 309 -29.83 3.77 -7.58
N ASP A 310 -28.74 3.27 -6.99
CA ASP A 310 -28.24 3.75 -5.71
C ASP A 310 -27.90 5.24 -5.72
N ILE A 311 -27.28 5.73 -6.81
CA ILE A 311 -26.98 7.16 -6.99
C ILE A 311 -28.23 8.03 -6.85
N LYS A 312 -29.39 7.58 -7.34
CA LYS A 312 -30.66 8.34 -7.25
C LYS A 312 -31.19 8.42 -5.83
N THR A 313 -30.81 7.49 -4.95
CA THR A 313 -31.25 7.45 -3.56
C THR A 313 -30.40 8.32 -2.64
N VAL A 314 -29.20 8.72 -3.07
CA VAL A 314 -28.33 9.61 -2.29
C VAL A 314 -29.00 10.97 -2.19
N PRO A 315 -29.28 11.48 -0.97
CA PRO A 315 -29.84 12.81 -0.79
C PRO A 315 -28.89 13.83 -1.43
N THR A 316 -29.32 14.47 -2.52
CA THR A 316 -28.61 15.60 -3.08
C THR A 316 -28.66 16.70 -2.03
N VAL A 317 -27.56 16.92 -1.32
CA VAL A 317 -27.39 18.11 -0.49
C VAL A 317 -27.35 19.28 -1.47
N VAL A 318 -28.53 19.80 -1.80
CA VAL A 318 -28.64 21.05 -2.55
C VAL A 318 -27.90 22.07 -1.70
N PRO A 319 -26.86 22.74 -2.24
CA PRO A 319 -26.22 23.85 -1.55
C PRO A 319 -27.28 24.95 -1.43
N GLY A 320 -28.05 24.91 -0.34
CA GLY A 320 -29.14 25.83 -0.10
C GLY A 320 -28.58 27.20 0.21
N THR A 321 -28.81 28.13 -0.71
CA THR A 321 -29.14 29.52 -0.41
C THR A 321 -30.01 29.57 0.83
N GLY A 322 -29.51 30.23 1.87
CA GLY A 322 -30.20 30.38 3.14
C GLY A 322 -31.53 31.10 2.96
N THR A 323 -32.62 30.39 3.20
CA THR A 323 -33.87 30.99 3.64
C THR A 323 -34.19 30.39 5.00
N ALA A 324 -34.03 31.25 6.01
CA ALA A 324 -34.43 30.97 7.38
C ALA A 324 -35.95 30.80 7.41
N ALA A 325 -36.41 29.60 7.76
CA ALA A 325 -37.80 29.34 8.13
C ALA A 325 -37.85 29.01 9.62
N ALA A 326 -38.82 29.66 10.28
CA ALA A 326 -38.97 29.81 11.71
C ALA A 326 -39.12 28.49 12.47
N ALA A 327 -38.47 28.43 13.64
CA ALA A 327 -38.58 27.36 14.61
C ALA A 327 -39.73 27.63 15.58
N GLU A 328 -40.59 26.65 15.80
CA GLU A 328 -41.32 26.52 17.06
C GLU A 328 -40.40 25.86 18.12
N PRO A 329 -40.55 26.22 19.40
CA PRO A 329 -39.64 25.80 20.44
C PRO A 329 -40.03 24.41 20.96
N VAL A 330 -39.04 23.60 21.35
CA VAL A 330 -39.05 22.80 22.60
C VAL A 330 -37.77 21.94 22.65
N THR A 331 -37.10 22.01 23.80
CA THR A 331 -35.90 21.28 24.24
C THR A 331 -34.58 21.60 23.52
N THR A 332 -33.90 22.58 24.13
CA THR A 332 -32.59 23.17 23.85
C THR A 332 -31.53 22.25 23.21
N ALA A 333 -31.49 22.22 21.88
CA ALA A 333 -30.35 21.73 21.09
C ALA A 333 -29.00 22.38 21.48
N ALA A 334 -29.05 23.58 22.09
CA ALA A 334 -27.90 24.25 22.67
C ALA A 334 -27.28 23.48 23.86
N SER A 335 -28.09 22.76 24.67
CA SER A 335 -27.57 21.96 25.78
C SER A 335 -26.89 20.68 25.27
N ALA A 336 -27.49 20.00 24.29
CA ALA A 336 -26.91 18.83 23.64
C ALA A 336 -25.60 19.16 22.92
N LEU A 337 -25.53 20.30 22.23
CA LEU A 337 -24.31 20.76 21.56
C LEU A 337 -23.22 21.14 22.57
N LYS A 338 -23.58 21.71 23.73
CA LYS A 338 -22.63 22.05 24.80
C LYS A 338 -22.08 20.79 25.46
N ILE A 339 -22.90 19.77 25.67
CA ILE A 339 -22.50 18.45 26.18
C ILE A 339 -21.57 17.75 25.18
N GLN A 340 -21.89 17.75 23.88
CA GLN A 340 -21.02 17.14 22.85
C GLN A 340 -19.68 17.87 22.71
N ARG A 341 -19.65 19.20 22.82
CA ARG A 341 -18.41 19.99 22.79
C ARG A 341 -17.56 19.75 24.04
N ALA A 342 -18.18 19.63 25.21
CA ALA A 342 -17.48 19.28 26.45
C ALA A 342 -16.89 17.86 26.39
N ALA A 343 -17.64 16.88 25.88
CA ALA A 343 -17.16 15.51 25.69
C ALA A 343 -15.97 15.44 24.72
N LYS A 344 -16.05 16.13 23.57
CA LYS A 344 -14.93 16.19 22.61
C LYS A 344 -13.70 16.92 23.17
N LYS A 345 -13.90 17.94 24.00
CA LYS A 345 -12.80 18.64 24.68
C LYS A 345 -12.11 17.73 25.71
N ALA A 346 -12.89 17.03 26.53
CA ALA A 346 -12.38 16.07 27.51
C ALA A 346 -11.64 14.89 26.85
N GLU A 347 -12.14 14.37 25.71
CA GLU A 347 -11.46 13.32 24.95
C GLU A 347 -10.12 13.81 24.37
N LYS A 348 -10.08 15.04 23.85
CA LYS A 348 -8.85 15.65 23.35
C LYS A 348 -7.82 15.88 24.46
N GLU A 349 -8.26 16.34 25.64
CA GLU A 349 -7.41 16.53 26.82
C GLU A 349 -6.90 15.19 27.36
N ALA A 350 -7.74 14.17 27.44
CA ALA A 350 -7.33 12.82 27.84
C ALA A 350 -6.30 12.21 26.85
N LYS A 351 -6.48 12.45 25.54
CA LYS A 351 -5.53 12.01 24.52
C LYS A 351 -4.20 12.76 24.61
N ALA A 352 -4.23 14.07 24.86
CA ALA A 352 -3.04 14.88 25.08
C ALA A 352 -2.30 14.46 26.36
N ALA A 353 -3.02 14.16 27.45
CA ALA A 353 -2.44 13.66 28.69
C ALA A 353 -1.78 12.28 28.50
N ARG A 354 -2.41 11.37 27.77
CA ARG A 354 -1.81 10.07 27.41
C ARG A 354 -0.55 10.22 26.57
N ALA A 355 -0.55 11.13 25.60
CA ALA A 355 0.64 11.43 24.80
C ALA A 355 1.77 12.02 25.66
N ASN A 356 1.44 12.92 26.59
CA ASN A 356 2.42 13.52 27.49
C ASN A 356 3.02 12.47 28.44
N MET A 357 2.20 11.61 29.06
CA MET A 357 2.71 10.49 29.86
C MET A 357 3.59 9.53 29.06
N SER A 358 3.26 9.27 27.79
CA SER A 358 4.09 8.45 26.91
C SER A 358 5.44 9.10 26.63
N ASN A 359 5.47 10.42 26.42
CA ASN A 359 6.70 11.17 26.20
C ASN A 359 7.55 11.23 27.47
N THR A 360 6.96 11.48 28.64
CA THR A 360 7.67 11.47 29.92
C THR A 360 8.27 10.10 30.22
N LYS A 361 7.55 9.01 29.94
CA LYS A 361 8.11 7.64 30.06
C LYS A 361 9.28 7.42 29.11
N MET A 362 9.19 7.93 27.88
CA MET A 362 10.27 7.84 26.91
C MET A 362 11.51 8.63 27.36
N GLU A 363 11.33 9.85 27.88
CA GLU A 363 12.42 10.67 28.43
C GLU A 363 13.07 10.04 29.66
N GLN A 364 12.27 9.48 30.58
CA GLN A 364 12.79 8.71 31.72
C GLN A 364 13.60 7.51 31.25
N THR A 365 13.09 6.76 30.27
CA THR A 365 13.82 5.63 29.67
C THR A 365 15.14 6.11 29.06
N TYR A 366 15.14 7.24 28.36
CA TYR A 366 16.34 7.82 27.76
C TYR A 366 17.36 8.26 28.82
N LYS A 367 16.90 8.86 29.92
CA LYS A 367 17.75 9.26 31.05
C LYS A 367 18.37 8.05 31.74
N THR A 368 17.59 7.00 31.98
CA THR A 368 18.08 5.74 32.55
C THR A 368 19.11 5.08 31.63
N MET A 369 18.86 5.08 30.32
CA MET A 369 19.84 4.59 29.34
C MET A 369 21.13 5.40 29.41
N ARG A 370 21.04 6.74 29.44
CA ARG A 370 22.21 7.63 29.53
C ARG A 370 23.10 7.35 30.75
N GLN A 371 22.47 7.17 31.92
CA GLN A 371 23.15 6.81 33.17
C GLN A 371 23.80 5.42 33.11
N LEU A 372 23.14 4.44 32.48
CA LEU A 372 23.67 3.08 32.33
C LEU A 372 24.89 3.01 31.39
N TYR A 373 24.97 3.89 30.40
CA TYR A 373 26.05 3.91 29.40
C TYR A 373 27.18 4.90 29.73
N GLY A 374 27.20 5.48 30.93
CA GLY A 374 28.24 6.45 31.32
C GLY A 374 28.31 7.66 30.40
N MET A 375 27.18 8.04 29.79
CA MET A 375 27.08 9.18 28.88
C MET A 375 26.62 10.46 29.60
N ASP A 376 26.85 10.55 30.92
CA ASP A 376 26.74 11.83 31.60
C ASP A 376 27.83 12.73 31.01
N ASP A 377 27.42 13.90 30.51
CA ASP A 377 28.34 14.85 29.90
C ASP A 377 29.40 15.20 30.96
N GLU A 378 30.64 14.74 30.75
CA GLU A 378 31.80 15.32 31.43
C GLU A 378 31.86 16.79 31.04
N ASP A 379 31.64 17.68 32.01
CA ASP A 379 31.92 19.12 31.92
C ASP A 379 33.39 19.40 31.59
#